data_AF-A0A382M2P0-F1
#
_entry.id   AF-A0A382M2P0-F1
#
_cell.length_a   1.000
_cell.length_b   1.000
_cell.length_c   1.000
_cell.angle_alpha   90.00
_cell.angle_beta   90.00
_cell.angle_gamma   90.00
#
_symmetry.space_group_name_H-M   'P 1'
#
loop_
_entity.id
_entity.type
_entity.pdbx_description
1 polymer ?
#
loop_
_entity_poly.entity_id
_entity_poly.type
_entity_poly.pdbx_seq_one_letter_code
_entity_poly.pdbx_strand_id
1 'polypeptide(L)' 'MNLRVLIIDDDIRIAEIHRRYVEKIEGFEVVGIANNLEDAQSQL' A
#
# COMPACT_ATOMS: atom_id res chain seq x y z
N MET A 1 -4.19 1.42 -17.84
CA MET A 1 -3.15 2.27 -17.21
C MET A 1 -3.52 2.30 -15.75
N ASN A 2 -2.64 1.84 -14.87
CA ASN A 2 -2.95 1.68 -13.44
C ASN A 2 -2.17 2.72 -12.63
N LEU A 3 -2.83 3.28 -11.61
CA LEU A 3 -2.20 4.09 -10.58
C LEU A 3 -1.53 3.15 -9.57
N ARG A 4 -0.21 3.26 -9.45
CA ARG A 4 0.59 2.48 -8.50
C ARG A 4 0.49 3.10 -7.10
N VAL A 5 0.19 2.28 -6.11
CA VAL A 5 -0.06 2.70 -4.72
C VAL A 5 0.89 1.98 -3.77
N LEU A 6 1.63 2.75 -2.97
CA LEU A 6 2.37 2.26 -1.81
C LEU A 6 1.58 2.62 -0.55
N ILE A 7 1.28 1.63 0.28
CA ILE A 7 0.55 1.83 1.55
C ILE A 7 1.56 1.95 2.67
N ILE A 8 1.44 2.99 3.51
CA ILE A 8 2.32 3.23 4.66
C ILE A 8 1.45 3.37 5.90
N ASP A 9 1.55 2.41 6.83
CA ASP A 9 0.71 2.33 8.03
C ASP A 9 1.43 1.52 9.13
N ASP A 10 1.48 2.01 10.37
CA ASP A 10 2.23 1.39 11.47
C ASP A 10 1.61 0.09 11.99
N ASP A 11 0.30 -0.13 11.79
CA ASP A 11 -0.37 -1.40 12.08
C ASP A 11 -0.57 -2.21 10.79
N ILE A 12 0.18 -3.31 10.67
CA ILE A 12 0.12 -4.23 9.52
C ILE A 12 -1.31 -4.73 9.25
N ARG A 13 -2.12 -4.91 10.29
CA ARG A 13 -3.52 -5.38 10.13
C ARG A 13 -4.38 -4.31 9.47
N ILE A 14 -4.14 -3.03 9.78
CA ILE A 14 -4.82 -1.90 9.16
C ILE A 14 -4.33 -1.72 7.72
N ALA A 15 -3.02 -1.83 7.49
CA ALA A 15 -2.44 -1.79 6.14
C ALA A 15 -3.06 -2.83 5.18
N GLU A 16 -3.27 -4.06 5.66
CA GLU A 16 -3.93 -5.11 4.89
C GLU A 16 -5.41 -4.80 4.59
N ILE A 17 -6.11 -4.14 5.52
CA ILE A 17 -7.48 -3.67 5.28
C ILE A 17 -7.46 -2.62 4.16
N HIS A 18 -6.57 -1.63 4.23
CA HIS A 18 -6.40 -0.63 3.18
C HIS A 18 -6.11 -1.28 1.83
N ARG A 19 -5.18 -2.24 1.77
CA ARG A 19 -4.88 -2.99 0.54
C ARG A 19 -6.13 -3.62 -0.06
N ARG A 20 -6.92 -4.34 0.73
CA ARG A 20 -8.16 -4.99 0.27
C ARG A 20 -9.21 -4.02 -0.25
N TYR A 21 -9.23 -2.78 0.22
CA TYR A 21 -10.13 -1.75 -0.31
C TYR A 21 -9.61 -1.11 -1.58
N VAL A 22 -8.31 -0.79 -1.63
CA VAL A 22 -7.67 -0.20 -2.81
C VAL A 22 -7.72 -1.16 -4.00
N GLU A 23 -7.43 -2.45 -3.81
CA GLU A 23 -7.46 -3.47 -4.88
C GLU A 23 -8.86 -3.72 -5.46
N LYS A 24 -9.94 -3.26 -4.81
CA LYS A 24 -11.30 -3.31 -5.36
C LYS A 24 -11.59 -2.18 -6.35
N ILE A 25 -10.74 -1.15 -6.40
CA ILE A 25 -10.93 0.01 -7.26
C ILE A 25 -10.24 -0.26 -8.60
N GLU A 26 -11.02 -0.26 -9.68
CA GLU A 26 -10.46 -0.42 -11.02
C GLU A 26 -9.45 0.68 -11.33
N GLY A 27 -8.32 0.28 -11.92
CA GLY A 27 -7.23 1.21 -12.27
C GLY A 27 -6.28 1.51 -11.11
N PHE A 28 -6.41 0.86 -9.95
CA PHE A 28 -5.46 0.96 -8.84
C PHE A 28 -4.69 -0.35 -8.67
N GLU A 29 -3.40 -0.25 -8.35
CA GLU A 29 -2.51 -1.39 -8.14
C GLU A 29 -1.64 -1.13 -6.90
N VAL A 30 -1.81 -1.95 -5.87
CA VAL A 30 -0.95 -1.87 -4.68
C VAL A 30 0.38 -2.56 -4.98
N VAL A 31 1.47 -1.80 -4.91
CA VAL A 31 2.81 -2.28 -5.25
C VAL A 31 3.68 -2.57 -4.03
N GLY A 32 3.20 -2.23 -2.84
CA GLY A 32 3.92 -2.47 -1.60
C GLY A 32 3.14 -2.02 -0.36
N ILE A 33 3.60 -2.50 0.80
CA ILE A 33 3.15 -2.08 2.12
C ILE A 33 4.41 -1.83 2.95
N ALA A 34 4.45 -0.70 3.66
CA ALA A 34 5.49 -0.36 4.60
C ALA A 34 4.89 -0.03 5.98
N ASN A 35 5.56 -0.46 7.04
CA ASN A 35 5.12 -0.24 8.43
C ASN A 35 5.93 0.83 9.18
N ASN A 36 6.88 1.45 8.51
CA ASN A 36 7.64 2.59 9.02
C ASN A 36 8.25 3.38 7.84
N LEU A 37 8.90 4.50 8.16
CA LEU A 37 9.52 5.39 7.17
C LEU A 37 10.69 4.73 6.42
N GLU A 38 11.53 3.96 7.10
CA GLU A 38 12.72 3.33 6.50
C GLU A 38 12.30 2.30 5.44
N ASP A 39 11.34 1.44 5.79
CA ASP A 39 10.76 0.46 4.87
C ASP A 39 10.10 1.14 3.67
N ALA A 40 9.35 2.23 3.91
CA ALA A 40 8.71 2.98 2.83
C ALA A 40 9.72 3.59 1.86
N GLN A 41 10.83 4.14 2.37
CA GLN A 41 11.89 4.71 1.55
C GLN A 41 12.59 3.66 0.68
N SER A 42 12.72 2.42 1.17
CA SER A 42 13.30 1.31 0.39
C SER A 42 12.41 0.82 -0.78
N GLN A 43 11.14 1.22 -0.81
CA GLN A 43 10.13 0.77 -1.78
C GLN A 43 9.81 1.80 -2.88
N LEU A 44 10.48 2.96 -2.89
CA LEU A 44 10.41 3.98 -3.94
C LEU A 44 11.31 3.61 -5.13
#